data_AF-A0A7S2NWU9-F1
#
_entry.id   AF-A0A7S2NWU9-F1
#
_cell.length_a   1.000
_cell.length_b   1.000
_cell.length_c   1.000
_cell.angle_alpha   90.00
_cell.angle_beta   90.00
_cell.angle_gamma   90.00
#
_symmetry.space_group_name_H-M   'P 1'
#
loop_
_entity.id
_entity.type
_entity.pdbx_description
1 polymer ?
#
loop_
_entity_poly.entity_id
_entity_poly.type
_entity_poly.pdbx_seq_one_letter_code
_entity_poly.pdbx_strand_id
1 'polypeptide(L)'
;FPLAVFLSVLLFGHRLSCDAIGSGAWLDKLCIHQGDDKLKAEGIRLIGEILLRTKRMVILYTDSYLTRLWCVYELGNFLGQSGIESVRFLPLDKYVFLLMGFFSSV
;
A
#
# COMPACT_ATOMS: atom_id res chain seq x y z
N PHE A 1 -25.85 -2.20 0.91
CA PHE A 1 -25.15 -2.03 2.20
C PHE A 1 -23.62 -2.16 2.11
N PRO A 2 -23.01 -3.23 1.55
CA PRO A 2 -21.54 -3.34 1.50
C PRO A 2 -20.88 -2.29 0.61
N LEU A 3 -21.53 -1.88 -0.49
CA LEU A 3 -21.04 -0.79 -1.33
C LEU A 3 -21.00 0.56 -0.60
N ALA A 4 -22.00 0.86 0.25
CA ALA A 4 -22.07 2.12 0.97
C ALA A 4 -20.99 2.23 2.06
N VAL A 5 -20.70 1.12 2.75
CA VAL A 5 -19.60 1.04 3.73
C VAL A 5 -18.24 1.06 3.04
N PHE A 6 -18.09 0.36 1.92
CA PHE A 6 -16.88 0.44 1.11
C PHE A 6 -16.63 1.87 0.63
N LEU A 7 -17.65 2.53 0.09
CA LEU A 7 -17.57 3.92 -0.35
C LEU A 7 -17.32 4.88 0.83
N SER A 8 -17.89 4.64 2.01
CA SER A 8 -17.62 5.50 3.16
C SER A 8 -16.19 5.32 3.70
N VAL A 9 -15.65 4.11 3.73
CA VAL A 9 -14.23 3.87 4.08
C VAL A 9 -13.30 4.44 3.00
N LEU A 10 -13.63 4.27 1.73
CA LEU A 10 -12.83 4.82 0.62
C LEU A 10 -12.81 6.36 0.65
N LEU A 11 -13.98 6.98 0.86
CA LEU A 11 -14.13 8.44 0.81
C LEU A 11 -13.76 9.13 2.12
N PHE A 12 -13.90 8.50 3.27
CA PHE A 12 -13.65 9.13 4.58
C PHE A 12 -12.48 8.49 5.37
N GLY A 13 -12.01 7.30 4.98
CA GLY A 13 -10.89 6.63 5.64
C GLY A 13 -9.58 7.40 5.54
N HIS A 14 -9.39 8.20 4.48
CA HIS A 14 -8.26 9.13 4.39
C HIS A 14 -8.31 10.17 5.52
N ARG A 15 -9.49 10.71 5.85
CA ARG A 15 -9.65 11.72 6.94
C ARG A 15 -9.35 11.15 8.32
N LEU A 16 -9.58 9.86 8.54
CA LEU A 16 -9.25 9.19 9.80
C LEU A 16 -7.74 8.86 9.94
N SER A 17 -7.00 8.88 8.83
CA SER A 17 -5.56 8.54 8.81
C SER A 17 -4.65 9.77 8.63
N CYS A 18 -5.21 10.93 8.27
CA CYS A 18 -4.45 12.13 7.92
C CYS A 18 -3.63 12.74 9.06
N ASP A 19 -4.02 12.60 10.32
CA ASP A 19 -3.23 13.16 11.44
C ASP A 19 -1.97 12.32 11.78
N ALA A 20 -1.87 11.08 11.30
CA ALA A 20 -0.73 10.19 11.56
C ALA A 20 0.25 10.05 10.36
N ILE A 21 -0.20 10.37 9.13
CA ILE A 21 0.58 10.27 7.89
C ILE A 21 0.99 11.68 7.47
N GLY A 22 2.04 12.21 8.08
CA GLY A 22 2.60 13.51 7.71
C GLY A 22 3.00 13.57 6.23
N SER A 23 2.78 14.74 5.62
CA SER A 23 3.32 15.22 4.32
C SER A 23 3.45 14.19 3.19
N GLY A 24 2.38 13.99 2.42
CA GLY A 24 2.41 13.38 1.08
C GLY A 24 2.75 11.88 1.03
N ALA A 25 1.88 11.08 0.41
CA ALA A 25 2.13 9.66 0.19
C ALA A 25 2.30 9.38 -1.31
N TRP A 26 3.29 8.56 -1.65
CA TRP A 26 3.41 7.96 -2.96
C TRP A 26 2.80 6.55 -2.94
N LEU A 27 1.89 6.27 -3.86
CA LEU A 27 1.23 4.97 -3.98
C LEU A 27 1.57 4.36 -5.34
N ASP A 28 2.36 3.29 -5.31
CA ASP A 28 2.86 2.53 -6.46
C ASP A 28 1.76 2.27 -7.50
N LYS A 29 0.61 1.79 -7.05
CA LYS A 29 -0.50 1.36 -7.89
C LYS A 29 -1.13 2.50 -8.68
N LEU A 30 -1.08 3.72 -8.15
CA LEU A 30 -1.62 4.92 -8.80
C LEU A 30 -0.58 5.62 -9.68
N CYS A 31 0.69 5.54 -9.31
CA CYS A 31 1.76 6.24 -10.01
C CYS A 31 2.38 5.41 -11.15
N ILE A 32 2.20 4.08 -11.13
CA ILE A 32 2.71 3.18 -12.16
C ILE A 32 1.55 2.73 -13.05
N HIS A 33 1.75 2.79 -14.35
CA HIS A 33 0.75 2.39 -15.33
C HIS A 33 0.44 0.89 -15.22
N GLN A 34 -0.84 0.51 -15.08
CA GLN A 34 -1.23 -0.87 -14.80
C GLN A 34 -1.57 -1.70 -16.05
N GLY A 35 -1.99 -1.05 -17.14
CA GLY A 35 -2.48 -1.72 -18.36
C GLY A 35 -1.49 -1.88 -19.51
N ASP A 36 -0.46 -1.04 -19.55
CA ASP A 36 0.62 -1.06 -20.56
C ASP A 36 1.90 -1.52 -19.88
N ASP A 37 2.44 -2.65 -20.35
CA ASP A 37 3.61 -3.27 -19.74
C ASP A 37 4.92 -2.51 -19.98
N LYS A 38 5.04 -1.72 -21.06
CA LYS A 38 6.21 -0.88 -21.31
C LYS A 38 6.24 0.28 -20.32
N LEU A 39 5.13 0.99 -20.19
CA LEU A 39 4.99 2.10 -19.24
C LEU A 39 5.09 1.61 -17.79
N LYS A 40 4.58 0.41 -17.51
CA LYS A 40 4.75 -0.26 -16.22
C LYS A 40 6.23 -0.49 -15.92
N ALA A 41 6.98 -1.08 -16.86
CA ALA A 41 8.40 -1.35 -16.69
C ALA A 41 9.22 -0.06 -16.49
N GLU A 42 8.89 1.01 -17.21
CA GLU A 42 9.49 2.34 -17.01
C GLU A 42 9.18 2.89 -15.62
N GLY A 43 7.92 2.80 -15.17
CA GLY A 43 7.53 3.20 -13.81
C GLY A 43 8.26 2.41 -12.73
N ILE A 44 8.43 1.09 -12.93
CA ILE A 44 9.15 0.22 -11.98
C ILE A 44 10.61 0.63 -11.84
N ARG A 45 11.26 1.06 -12.93
CA ARG A 45 12.66 1.51 -12.89
C ARG A 45 12.87 2.74 -11.99
N LEU A 46 11.86 3.60 -11.87
CA LEU A 46 11.92 4.82 -11.04
C LEU A 46 11.73 4.54 -9.54
N ILE A 47 11.24 3.35 -9.16
CA ILE A 47 10.94 3.01 -7.77
C ILE A 47 12.17 3.17 -6.88
N GLY A 48 13.35 2.75 -7.35
CA GLY A 48 14.58 2.86 -6.56
C GLY A 48 14.88 4.28 -6.09
N GLU A 49 14.67 5.27 -6.97
CA GLU A 49 14.88 6.68 -6.67
C GLU A 49 13.84 7.25 -5.71
N ILE A 50 12.60 6.79 -5.80
CA ILE A 50 11.52 7.18 -4.91
C ILE A 50 11.78 6.63 -3.50
N LEU A 51 12.24 5.39 -3.40
CA LEU A 51 12.57 4.76 -2.12
C LEU A 51 13.68 5.50 -1.38
N LEU A 52 14.70 6.00 -2.10
CA LEU A 52 15.78 6.82 -1.53
C LEU A 52 15.29 8.10 -0.85
N ARG A 53 14.14 8.62 -1.26
CA ARG A 53 13.53 9.84 -0.70
C ARG A 53 12.42 9.54 0.32
N THR A 54 12.10 8.26 0.51
CA THR A 54 11.00 7.81 1.35
C THR A 54 11.46 7.60 2.78
N LYS A 55 10.75 8.17 3.76
CA LYS A 55 11.10 8.05 5.19
C LYS A 55 10.45 6.85 5.87
N ARG A 56 9.30 6.41 5.37
CA ARG A 56 8.50 5.32 5.94
C ARG A 56 7.83 4.55 4.81
N MET A 57 7.80 3.23 4.92
CA MET A 57 7.14 2.36 3.95
C MET A 57 5.95 1.67 4.62
N VAL A 58 4.78 1.75 3.99
CA VAL A 58 3.58 1.03 4.41
C VAL A 58 3.27 -0.03 3.37
N ILE A 59 3.27 -1.30 3.78
CA ILE A 59 3.00 -2.44 2.90
C ILE A 59 1.60 -2.96 3.20
N LEU A 60 0.72 -2.89 2.21
CA LEU A 60 -0.56 -3.58 2.25
C LEU A 60 -0.30 -5.05 1.91
N TYR A 61 -0.18 -5.87 2.94
CA TYR A 61 0.28 -7.25 2.83
C TYR A 61 -0.88 -8.20 2.51
N THR A 62 -0.63 -9.06 1.53
CA THR A 62 -1.41 -10.27 1.18
C THR A 62 -0.43 -11.41 0.93
N ASP A 63 -0.90 -12.66 0.93
CA ASP A 63 -0.04 -13.82 0.62
C ASP A 63 0.64 -13.71 -0.76
N SER A 64 0.02 -13.00 -1.71
CA SER A 64 0.55 -12.74 -3.05
C SER A 64 1.58 -11.61 -3.12
N TYR A 65 1.85 -10.89 -2.02
CA TYR A 65 2.80 -9.77 -2.03
C TYR A 65 4.22 -10.27 -2.32
N LEU A 66 4.67 -11.31 -1.61
CA LEU A 66 6.02 -11.86 -1.73
C LEU A 66 6.24 -12.69 -2.99
N THR A 67 5.19 -13.02 -3.75
CA THR A 67 5.32 -13.74 -5.03
C THR A 67 5.69 -12.82 -6.19
N ARG A 68 5.53 -11.51 -6.02
CA ARG A 68 5.78 -10.51 -7.06
C ARG A 68 7.18 -9.91 -6.93
N LEU A 69 8.03 -10.12 -7.93
CA LEU A 69 9.46 -9.73 -7.90
C LEU A 69 9.71 -8.25 -7.55
N TRP A 70 8.98 -7.31 -8.17
CA TRP A 70 9.06 -5.88 -7.83
C TRP A 70 8.76 -5.53 -6.37
N CYS A 71 7.81 -6.20 -5.72
CA CYS A 71 7.44 -5.96 -4.32
C CYS A 71 8.57 -6.44 -3.39
N VAL A 72 9.19 -7.58 -3.72
CA VAL A 72 10.36 -8.07 -2.99
C VAL A 72 11.56 -7.14 -3.20
N TYR A 73 11.76 -6.64 -4.42
CA TYR A 73 12.78 -5.64 -4.73
C TYR A 73 12.59 -4.33 -3.94
N GLU A 74 11.37 -3.80 -3.89
CA GLU A 74 11.01 -2.61 -3.11
C GLU A 74 11.37 -2.78 -1.62
N LEU A 75 10.89 -3.88 -1.03
CA LEU A 75 11.12 -4.18 0.37
C LEU A 75 12.61 -4.35 0.66
N GLY A 76 13.32 -5.15 -0.15
CA GLY A 76 14.76 -5.37 0.02
C GLY A 76 15.57 -4.08 -0.09
N ASN A 77 15.28 -3.26 -1.10
CA ASN A 77 15.98 -1.99 -1.31
C ASN A 77 15.72 -1.00 -0.18
N PHE A 78 14.47 -0.89 0.29
CA PHE A 78 14.13 0.01 1.39
C PHE A 78 14.73 -0.45 2.73
N LEU A 79 14.71 -1.76 3.02
CA LEU A 79 15.32 -2.31 4.23
C LEU A 79 16.83 -2.07 4.27
N GLY A 80 17.52 -2.18 3.13
CA GLY A 80 18.95 -1.87 3.03
C GLY A 80 19.30 -0.42 3.33
N GLN A 81 18.34 0.51 3.18
CA GLN A 81 18.55 1.94 3.38
C GLN A 81 18.08 2.44 4.75
N SER A 82 16.89 2.02 5.18
CA SER A 82 16.15 2.65 6.30
C SER A 82 15.85 1.68 7.46
N GLY A 83 16.20 0.40 7.32
CA GLY A 83 15.94 -0.63 8.31
C GLY A 83 14.45 -1.01 8.46
N ILE A 84 14.19 -2.08 9.22
CA ILE A 84 12.83 -2.63 9.40
C ILE A 84 11.91 -1.74 10.24
N GLU A 85 12.46 -0.92 11.14
CA GLU A 85 11.68 -0.04 12.03
C GLU A 85 10.84 0.99 11.26
N SER A 86 11.29 1.34 10.05
CA SER A 86 10.62 2.28 9.16
C SER A 86 9.56 1.61 8.26
N VAL A 87 9.35 0.30 8.39
CA VAL A 87 8.38 -0.49 7.61
C VAL A 87 7.19 -0.88 8.47
N ARG A 88 5.97 -0.64 7.97
CA ARG A 88 4.72 -1.07 8.60
C ARG A 88 3.96 -1.99 7.66
N PHE A 89 3.67 -3.21 8.11
CA PHE A 89 2.79 -4.15 7.41
C PHE A 89 1.35 -3.98 7.87
N LEU A 90 0.43 -3.90 6.91
CA LEU A 90 -1.01 -3.85 7.12
C LEU A 90 -1.64 -5.08 6.42
N PRO A 91 -2.10 -6.10 7.17
CA PRO A 91 -2.60 -7.34 6.60
C PRO A 91 -4.00 -7.17 5.99
N LEU A 92 -4.12 -7.14 4.66
CA LEU A 92 -5.38 -6.88 3.96
C LEU A 92 -6.42 -7.99 4.15
N ASP A 93 -5.98 -9.24 4.28
CA ASP A 93 -6.87 -10.39 4.43
C ASP A 93 -7.77 -10.21 5.67
N LYS A 94 -7.25 -9.62 6.74
CA LYS A 94 -8.01 -9.38 7.98
C LYS A 94 -8.96 -8.20 7.90
N TYR A 95 -8.65 -7.15 7.13
CA TYR A 95 -9.50 -5.96 7.04
C TYR A 95 -10.76 -6.20 6.21
N VAL A 96 -10.69 -7.07 5.20
CA VAL A 96 -11.87 -7.52 4.47
C VAL A 96 -12.84 -8.24 5.43
N PHE A 97 -12.34 -9.16 6.25
CA PHE A 97 -13.17 -9.85 7.25
C PHE A 97 -13.65 -8.95 8.38
N LEU A 98 -12.91 -7.90 8.78
CA LEU A 98 -13.35 -6.96 9.80
C LEU A 98 -14.50 -6.06 9.30
N LEU A 99 -14.46 -5.66 8.03
CA LEU A 99 -15.57 -4.97 7.36
C LEU A 99 -16.78 -5.89 7.15
N MET A 100 -16.57 -7.18 6.87
CA MET A 100 -17.66 -8.16 6.76
C MET A 100 -18.23 -8.60 8.12
N GLY A 101 -17.41 -8.70 9.16
CA GLY A 101 -17.81 -9.14 10.50
C GLY A 101 -18.68 -8.12 11.24
N PHE A 102 -18.49 -6.82 10.95
CA PHE A 102 -19.39 -5.76 11.40
C PHE A 102 -20.83 -5.93 10.88
N PHE A 103 -21.03 -6.70 9.80
CA PHE A 103 -22.34 -6.97 9.19
C PHE A 103 -23.04 -8.25 9.68
N SER A 104 -22.35 -9.19 10.34
CA SER A 104 -23.02 -10.37 10.94
C SER A 104 -23.59 -10.12 12.33
N SER A 105 -23.34 -8.93 12.90
CA SER A 105 -23.78 -8.54 14.25
C SER A 105 -24.80 -7.40 14.25
N VAL A 106 -25.38 -7.06 13.08
CA VAL A 106 -26.47 -6.07 12.92
C VAL A 106 -27.67 -6.72 12.24
#